data_AF-A0A357SYG8-F1
#
_entry.id   AF-A0A357SYG8-F1
#
_cell.length_a   1.000
_cell.length_b   1.000
_cell.length_c   1.000
_cell.angle_alpha   90.00
_cell.angle_beta   90.00
_cell.angle_gamma   90.00
#
_symmetry.space_group_name_H-M   'P 1'
#
loop_
_entity.id
_entity.type
_entity.pdbx_description
1 polymer ?
#
loop_
_entity_poly.entity_id
_entity_poly.type
_entity_poly.pdbx_seq_one_letter_code
_entity_poly.pdbx_strand_id
1 'polypeptide(L)' 'MIYYQNGSPNNNLTHEDLKKGLYEALNLIGEKQKVLAIPPDYTRLPSRAGELT' A
#
# COMPACT_ATOMS: atom_id res chain seq x y z
N MET A 1 13.42 -3.65 -6.09
CA MET A 1 13.77 -3.08 -4.77
C MET A 1 12.52 -3.11 -3.92
N ILE A 2 12.62 -3.54 -2.65
CA ILE A 2 11.49 -3.51 -1.72
C ILE A 2 11.65 -2.24 -0.87
N TYR A 3 10.64 -1.38 -0.84
CA TYR A 3 10.65 -0.12 -0.09
C TYR A 3 10.06 -0.26 1.32
N TYR A 4 9.12 -1.19 1.50
CA TYR A 4 8.49 -1.46 2.79
C TYR A 4 8.17 -2.94 2.93
N GLN A 5 8.39 -3.49 4.11
CA GLN A 5 7.99 -4.86 4.47
C GLN A 5 7.55 -4.90 5.92
N ASN A 6 6.35 -5.45 6.16
CA ASN A 6 5.83 -5.70 7.49
C ASN A 6 4.83 -6.85 7.39
N GLY A 7 5.25 -8.05 7.81
CA GLY A 7 4.42 -9.24 7.72
C GLY A 7 4.94 -10.36 8.61
N SER A 8 4.01 -11.10 9.19
CA SER A 8 4.25 -12.34 9.92
C SER A 8 3.03 -13.25 9.75
N PRO A 9 3.12 -14.56 9.96
CA PRO A 9 1.97 -15.47 9.86
C PRO A 9 0.80 -15.08 10.78
N ASN A 10 1.08 -14.34 11.86
CA ASN A 10 0.10 -13.95 12.87
C ASN A 10 -0.23 -12.45 12.83
N ASN A 11 0.38 -11.68 11.93
CA ASN A 11 0.12 -10.24 11.84
C ASN A 11 -1.16 -9.99 11.05
N ASN A 12 -2.05 -9.19 11.64
CA ASN A 12 -3.16 -8.60 10.93
C ASN A 12 -2.94 -7.09 10.82
N LEU A 13 -2.70 -6.60 9.61
CA LEU A 13 -2.44 -5.17 9.37
C LEU A 13 -3.75 -4.39 9.47
N THR A 14 -3.79 -3.39 10.35
CA THR A 14 -4.93 -2.47 10.44
C THR A 14 -4.96 -1.50 9.25
N HIS A 15 -6.02 -0.71 9.11
CA HIS A 15 -6.08 0.39 8.14
C HIS A 15 -4.92 1.38 8.31
N GLU A 16 -4.63 1.74 9.55
CA GLU A 16 -3.53 2.66 9.87
C GLU A 16 -2.15 2.06 9.54
N ASP A 17 -1.97 0.75 9.73
CA ASP A 17 -0.72 0.08 9.37
C ASP A 17 -0.49 0.09 7.85
N LEU A 18 -1.53 -0.20 7.06
CA LEU A 18 -1.47 -0.13 5.59
C LEU A 18 -1.14 1.28 5.12
N LYS A 19 -1.83 2.28 5.67
CA LYS A 19 -1.59 3.68 5.35
C LYS A 19 -0.15 4.07 5.65
N LYS A 20 0.34 3.80 6.86
CA LYS A 20 1.72 4.11 7.26
C LYS A 20 2.75 3.45 6.34
N GLY A 21 2.59 2.16 6.06
CA GLY A 21 3.51 1.44 5.18
C GLY A 21 3.51 1.96 3.74
N LEU A 22 2.35 2.33 3.21
CA LEU A 22 2.23 2.93 1.88
C LEU A 22 2.93 4.28 1.82
N TYR A 23 2.67 5.18 2.78
CA TYR A 23 3.32 6.49 2.81
C TYR A 23 4.83 6.39 3.03
N GLU A 24 5.30 5.46 3.86
CA GLU A 24 6.73 5.19 4.04
C GLU A 24 7.38 4.74 2.72
N ALA A 25 6.75 3.81 2.00
CA ALA A 25 7.23 3.35 0.70
C ALA A 25 7.27 4.49 -0.34
N LEU A 26 6.20 5.30 -0.41
CA LEU A 26 6.13 6.43 -1.33
C LEU A 26 7.18 7.50 -1.01
N ASN A 27 7.43 7.78 0.27
CA ASN A 27 8.49 8.70 0.69
C ASN A 27 9.87 8.20 0.27
N LEU A 28 10.15 6.90 0.42
CA LEU A 28 11.43 6.30 -0.01
C LEU A 28 11.59 6.26 -1.55
N ILE A 29 10.49 6.13 -2.29
CA ILE A 29 10.47 6.24 -3.77
C ILE A 29 10.82 7.67 -4.22
N GLY A 30 10.51 8.67 -3.40
CA GLY A 30 10.71 10.09 -3.66
C GLY A 30 9.69 10.66 -4.65
N GLU A 31 9.80 11.96 -4.92
CA GLU A 31 8.87 12.66 -5.82
C GLU A 31 8.86 12.10 -7.24
N LYS A 32 7.66 11.97 -7.82
CA LYS A 32 7.45 11.55 -9.22
C LYS A 32 6.50 12.51 -9.90
N GLN A 33 6.90 13.00 -11.08
CA GLN A 33 6.15 13.96 -11.88
C GLN A 33 5.16 13.29 -12.86
N LYS A 34 5.21 11.95 -12.98
CA LYS A 34 4.32 11.15 -13.83
C LYS A 34 3.83 9.95 -13.03
N VAL A 35 2.61 10.06 -12.52
CA VAL A 35 1.96 9.03 -11.69
C VAL A 35 0.60 8.70 -12.31
N LEU A 36 0.27 7.42 -12.36
CA LEU A 36 -1.04 6.92 -12.76
C LEU A 36 -1.58 6.04 -11.63
N ALA A 37 -2.69 6.47 -11.01
CA ALA A 37 -3.43 5.66 -10.06
C ALA A 37 -4.45 4.81 -10.81
N ILE A 38 -4.42 3.50 -10.61
CA ILE A 38 -5.35 2.56 -11.23
C ILE A 38 -6.39 2.16 -10.18
N PRO A 39 -7.65 2.63 -10.29
CA PRO A 39 -8.65 2.31 -9.29
C PRO A 39 -8.89 0.79 -9.23
N PRO A 40 -9.16 0.25 -8.05
CA PRO A 40 -9.47 -1.16 -7.91
C PRO A 40 -10.89 -1.46 -8.36
N ASP A 41 -11.10 -2.68 -8.85
CA ASP A 41 -12.44 -3.24 -8.99
C ASP A 41 -12.82 -4.06 -7.74
N TYR A 42 -14.09 -4.50 -7.68
CA TYR A 42 -14.63 -5.21 -6.52
C TYR A 42 -13.91 -6.53 -6.20
N THR A 43 -13.34 -7.21 -7.19
CA THR A 43 -12.63 -8.49 -6.99
C THR A 43 -11.38 -8.34 -6.11
N ARG A 44 -10.88 -7.10 -5.93
CA ARG A 44 -9.71 -6.77 -5.09
C ARG A 44 -10.07 -6.36 -3.66
N LEU A 45 -11.32 -6.54 -3.25
CA LEU A 45 -11.74 -6.28 -1.86
C LEU A 45 -10.90 -7.04 -0.83
N PRO A 46 -10.58 -8.35 -0.99
CA PRO A 46 -9.79 -9.09 0.00
C PRO A 46 -8.37 -8.58 0.17
N SER A 47 -7.77 -7.98 -0.87
CA SER A 47 -6.45 -7.37 -0.80
C SER A 47 -6.48 -5.92 -0.34
N ARG A 48 -7.65 -5.39 0.02
CA ARG A 48 -7.86 -3.99 0.47
C ARG A 48 -7.32 -2.96 -0.52
N ALA A 49 -7.42 -3.26 -1.83
CA ALA A 49 -6.85 -2.40 -2.86
C ALA A 49 -7.49 -1.01 -2.88
N GLY A 50 -8.75 -0.87 -2.43
CA GLY A 50 -9.43 0.41 -2.26
C GLY A 50 -8.78 1.34 -1.24
N GLU A 51 -8.12 0.78 -0.22
CA GLU A 51 -7.41 1.58 0.79
C GLU A 51 -5.98 1.92 0.36
N LEU A 52 -5.45 1.19 -0.63
CA LEU A 52 -4.06 1.26 -1.09
C LEU A 52 -3.87 2.06 -2.39
N THR A 53 -4.96 2.48 -3.04
CA THR A 53 -4.95 3.21 -4.32
C THR A 53 -5.68 4.54 -4.18
#